data_AF-A0A7S2ED02-F1
#
_entry.id   AF-A0A7S2ED02-F1
#
_cell.length_a   1.000
_cell.length_b   1.000
_cell.length_c   1.000
_cell.angle_alpha   90.00
_cell.angle_beta   90.00
_cell.angle_gamma   90.00
#
_symmetry.space_group_name_H-M   'P 1'
#
loop_
_entity.id
_entity.type
_entity.pdbx_description
1 polymer ?
#
loop_
_entity_poly.entity_id
_entity_poly.type
_entity_poly.pdbx_seq_one_letter_code
_entity_poly.pdbx_strand_id
1 'polypeptide(L)'
;ALASAVAYGSYAAFLKGGSGDQIGDNLPVMSKDGKFNGRYPNSLLTLFYPYTLFRDVVLDQPVSESDVPFFWHAHTGDEKLVKRVLTECYGLDLVELNDKRSIQRAIDVNLVSGLTRRHVITSPFIREVAEVFTVDNFGRMFAVWRHPLDYDIHPSLPTFSRPDNWLTRLLSNDHDGRLDFKELGVAKHVVRETCVVATVDKLAASLVRIADYMGWEYARGKDEECIEEIVDEMNIEETYIDHESEQWKEFYRLNKFDCQLYELGQSAWRAQIQTAIPLKLQLQRAEPEKEDEEEEE
;
A
#
# COMPACT_ATOMS: atom_id res chain seq x y z
N ALA A 1 33.08 15.00 23.11
CA ALA A 1 31.87 14.74 23.89
C ALA A 1 31.00 15.99 23.87
N LEU A 2 30.06 16.06 22.91
CA LEU A 2 28.91 16.98 22.82
C LEU A 2 28.38 16.89 21.38
N ALA A 3 27.45 15.97 21.15
CA ALA A 3 26.58 15.95 19.98
C ALA A 3 25.28 15.23 20.35
N SER A 4 24.17 15.75 19.81
CA SER A 4 22.80 15.20 19.82
C SER A 4 21.95 15.38 21.07
N ALA A 5 21.29 16.55 21.15
CA ALA A 5 20.07 16.75 21.93
C ALA A 5 19.06 17.70 21.26
N VAL A 6 19.12 17.88 19.93
CA VAL A 6 18.26 18.83 19.19
C VAL A 6 17.53 18.10 18.06
N ALA A 7 16.47 17.36 18.39
CA ALA A 7 15.49 16.88 17.40
C ALA A 7 14.13 16.37 17.97
N TYR A 8 13.92 16.31 19.29
CA TYR A 8 12.68 15.74 19.85
C TYR A 8 11.58 16.76 20.20
N GLY A 9 11.87 18.07 20.15
CA GLY A 9 10.96 19.11 20.67
C GLY A 9 9.76 19.47 19.78
N SER A 10 9.76 19.14 18.49
CA SER A 10 8.75 19.67 17.54
C SER A 10 7.62 18.69 17.17
N TYR A 11 7.69 17.42 17.56
CA TYR A 11 6.68 16.42 17.17
C TYR A 11 5.52 16.30 18.15
N ALA A 12 5.70 16.70 19.42
CA ALA A 12 4.63 16.69 20.42
C ALA A 12 3.50 17.70 20.11
N ALA A 13 3.72 18.66 19.22
CA ALA A 13 2.72 19.63 18.79
C ALA A 13 1.74 19.08 17.74
N PHE A 14 2.13 18.06 16.96
CA PHE A 14 1.27 17.48 15.92
C PHE A 14 0.19 16.54 16.51
N LEU A 15 0.38 16.05 17.74
CA LEU A 15 -0.56 15.19 18.47
C LEU A 15 -1.56 15.95 19.35
N LYS A 16 -1.56 17.29 19.37
CA LYS A 16 -2.41 18.12 20.26
C LYS A 16 -3.54 18.87 19.56
N GLY A 17 -3.83 18.59 18.29
CA GLY A 17 -4.83 19.31 17.49
C GLY A 17 -6.22 18.68 17.38
N GLY A 18 -6.42 17.42 17.81
CA GLY A 18 -7.71 16.73 17.73
C GLY A 18 -8.46 16.76 19.06
N SER A 19 -9.69 17.25 19.05
CA SER A 19 -10.64 17.13 20.16
C SER A 19 -10.69 15.69 20.67
N GLY A 20 -10.50 15.50 21.97
CA GLY A 20 -10.36 14.18 22.58
C GLY A 20 -11.56 13.28 22.33
N ASP A 21 -11.33 12.20 21.60
CA ASP A 21 -11.84 10.86 21.87
C ASP A 21 -10.91 9.82 21.21
N GLN A 22 -10.46 8.85 22.02
CA GLN A 22 -9.99 7.49 21.68
C GLN A 22 -8.92 7.25 20.57
N ILE A 23 -7.83 8.02 20.51
CA ILE A 23 -6.63 7.60 19.73
C ILE A 23 -5.76 6.56 20.51
N GLY A 24 -6.09 6.26 21.77
CA GLY A 24 -5.21 5.55 22.71
C GLY A 24 -5.18 4.02 22.64
N ASP A 25 -6.19 3.36 22.08
CA ASP A 25 -6.31 1.88 22.19
C ASP A 25 -5.62 1.10 21.04
N ASN A 26 -5.17 1.80 19.99
CA ASN A 26 -4.55 1.20 18.81
C ASN A 26 -3.02 1.30 18.79
N LEU A 27 -2.39 1.72 19.90
CA LEU A 27 -0.93 1.73 20.01
C LEU A 27 -0.40 0.30 20.23
N PRO A 28 0.79 -0.06 19.72
CA PRO A 28 1.39 -1.37 19.94
C PRO A 28 1.49 -1.68 21.44
N VAL A 29 0.90 -2.80 21.87
CA VAL A 29 0.98 -3.27 23.25
C VAL A 29 1.62 -4.65 23.27
N MET A 30 2.59 -4.87 24.15
CA MET A 30 3.04 -6.24 24.46
C MET A 30 1.92 -6.97 25.19
N SER A 31 1.46 -8.08 24.63
CA SER A 31 0.53 -8.96 25.33
C SER A 31 1.23 -9.70 26.46
N LYS A 32 0.43 -10.27 27.39
CA LYS A 32 0.93 -10.93 28.60
C LYS A 32 1.81 -12.16 28.33
N ASP A 33 1.67 -12.76 27.16
CA ASP A 33 2.46 -13.87 26.63
C ASP A 33 3.79 -13.41 25.98
N GLY A 34 4.13 -12.13 26.06
CA GLY A 34 5.37 -11.58 25.53
C GLY A 34 5.38 -11.40 24.01
N LYS A 35 4.27 -11.69 23.33
CA LYS A 35 4.11 -11.42 21.91
C LYS A 35 3.91 -9.92 21.70
N PHE A 36 4.61 -9.39 20.69
CA PHE A 36 4.49 -8.00 20.31
C PHE A 36 3.31 -7.87 19.35
N ASN A 37 2.17 -7.36 19.85
CA ASN A 37 1.02 -7.08 19.01
C ASN A 37 1.16 -5.65 18.49
N GLY A 38 1.84 -5.53 17.34
CA GLY A 38 2.09 -4.28 16.64
C GLY A 38 3.48 -4.23 15.98
N ARG A 39 3.70 -3.27 15.07
CA ARG A 39 5.00 -3.08 14.41
C ARG A 39 6.11 -2.85 15.45
N TYR A 40 7.33 -3.31 15.14
CA TYR A 40 8.51 -3.01 15.93
C TYR A 40 8.59 -1.50 16.21
N PRO A 41 8.82 -1.06 17.46
CA PRO A 41 8.82 0.35 17.86
C PRO A 41 9.88 1.21 17.16
N ASN A 42 10.75 0.59 16.34
CA ASN A 42 11.80 1.26 15.57
C ASN A 42 11.49 1.41 14.08
N SER A 43 10.34 0.92 13.58
CA SER A 43 9.94 1.20 12.20
C SER A 43 9.53 2.68 12.12
N LEU A 44 10.14 3.43 11.19
CA LEU A 44 9.80 4.84 10.95
C LEU A 44 8.30 5.01 10.61
N LEU A 45 7.62 3.97 10.13
CA LEU A 45 6.19 3.96 9.91
C LEU A 45 5.36 4.19 11.17
N THR A 46 5.87 3.88 12.36
CA THR A 46 5.20 4.21 13.64
C THR A 46 4.99 5.70 13.84
N LEU A 47 5.76 6.54 13.15
CA LEU A 47 5.60 8.00 13.17
C LEU A 47 4.53 8.50 12.18
N PHE A 48 4.02 7.63 11.31
CA PHE A 48 3.18 7.98 10.17
C PHE A 48 1.82 7.28 10.21
N TYR A 49 1.13 7.36 11.35
CA TYR A 49 -0.28 6.97 11.43
C TYR A 49 -1.09 7.68 10.32
N PRO A 50 -2.03 6.98 9.64
CA PRO A 50 -2.51 5.61 9.89
C PRO A 50 -1.79 4.46 9.16
N TYR A 51 -0.70 4.70 8.44
CA TYR A 51 -0.01 3.66 7.62
C TYR A 51 0.58 2.50 8.44
N THR A 52 0.63 2.62 9.76
CA THR A 52 1.03 1.56 10.68
C THR A 52 0.16 0.32 10.60
N LEU A 53 -1.09 0.46 10.15
CA LEU A 53 -2.07 -0.62 10.00
C LEU A 53 -1.98 -1.36 8.66
N PHE A 54 -1.03 -0.97 7.81
CA PHE A 54 -0.64 -1.79 6.67
C PHE A 54 0.46 -2.77 7.03
N ARG A 55 0.45 -3.91 6.35
CA ARG A 55 1.49 -4.92 6.45
C ARG A 55 2.80 -4.43 5.86
N ASP A 56 3.92 -4.83 6.48
CA ASP A 56 5.23 -4.65 5.87
C ASP A 56 5.45 -5.68 4.77
N VAL A 57 5.84 -5.24 3.58
CA VAL A 57 6.08 -6.11 2.42
C VAL A 57 7.52 -6.63 2.39
N VAL A 58 8.45 -5.95 3.06
CA VAL A 58 9.89 -6.24 3.00
C VAL A 58 10.34 -7.09 4.18
N LEU A 59 9.76 -6.87 5.35
CA LEU A 59 10.10 -7.64 6.55
C LEU A 59 9.41 -9.01 6.51
N ASP A 60 10.12 -10.04 6.95
CA ASP A 60 9.65 -11.44 7.11
C ASP A 60 8.61 -11.57 8.25
N GLN A 61 7.76 -10.56 8.42
CA GLN A 61 6.68 -10.63 9.39
C GLN A 61 5.61 -11.57 8.84
N PRO A 62 5.25 -12.64 9.54
CA PRO A 62 4.34 -13.67 9.03
C PRO A 62 2.95 -13.10 8.74
N VAL A 63 2.55 -13.06 7.47
CA VAL A 63 1.21 -12.62 7.06
C VAL A 63 0.15 -13.51 7.70
N SER A 64 -0.86 -12.89 8.33
CA SER A 64 -1.98 -13.62 8.91
C SER A 64 -3.01 -13.98 7.86
N GLU A 65 -3.74 -15.09 8.06
CA GLU A 65 -4.91 -15.42 7.23
C GLU A 65 -6.01 -14.35 7.30
N SER A 66 -6.04 -13.61 8.40
CA SER A 66 -6.97 -12.52 8.70
C SER A 66 -6.59 -11.18 8.05
N ASP A 67 -5.39 -11.07 7.46
CA ASP A 67 -4.94 -9.85 6.79
C ASP A 67 -5.72 -9.64 5.49
N VAL A 68 -6.26 -8.43 5.32
CA VAL A 68 -7.22 -8.10 4.26
C VAL A 68 -6.50 -7.43 3.08
N PRO A 69 -6.63 -7.95 1.85
CA PRO A 69 -6.09 -7.28 0.67
C PRO A 69 -6.72 -5.91 0.44
N PHE A 70 -5.88 -4.93 0.12
CA PHE A 70 -6.29 -3.56 -0.18
C PHE A 70 -5.68 -3.09 -1.50
N PHE A 71 -6.53 -2.87 -2.50
CA PHE A 71 -6.14 -2.21 -3.73
C PHE A 71 -6.28 -0.70 -3.60
N TRP A 72 -5.14 -0.01 -3.50
CA TRP A 72 -5.11 1.44 -3.57
C TRP A 72 -4.98 1.90 -5.03
N HIS A 73 -5.99 2.64 -5.51
CA HIS A 73 -6.03 3.14 -6.88
C HIS A 73 -6.15 4.66 -6.93
N ALA A 74 -5.02 5.36 -7.04
CA ALA A 74 -5.02 6.82 -7.22
C ALA A 74 -5.49 7.25 -8.62
N HIS A 75 -5.45 6.33 -9.59
CA HIS A 75 -5.66 6.56 -11.02
C HIS A 75 -6.93 5.87 -11.51
N THR A 76 -7.69 6.53 -12.37
CA THR A 76 -8.96 5.99 -12.89
C THR A 76 -8.74 4.82 -13.85
N GLY A 77 -7.68 4.88 -14.67
CA GLY A 77 -7.32 3.84 -15.61
C GLY A 77 -6.92 2.54 -14.92
N ASP A 78 -6.14 2.65 -13.83
CA ASP A 78 -5.73 1.51 -13.01
C ASP A 78 -6.92 0.84 -12.34
N GLU A 79 -7.86 1.64 -11.80
CA GLU A 79 -9.04 1.13 -11.12
C GLU A 79 -9.83 0.17 -12.02
N LYS A 80 -10.18 0.61 -13.24
CA LYS A 80 -11.01 -0.17 -14.16
C LYS A 80 -10.35 -1.49 -14.54
N LEU A 81 -9.08 -1.43 -14.94
CA LEU A 81 -8.33 -2.61 -15.38
C LEU A 81 -8.19 -3.62 -14.24
N VAL A 82 -7.67 -3.18 -13.10
CA VAL A 82 -7.36 -4.09 -12.00
C VAL A 82 -8.63 -4.67 -11.40
N LYS A 83 -9.71 -3.89 -11.22
CA LYS A 83 -11.00 -4.43 -10.75
C LYS A 83 -11.54 -5.50 -11.69
N ARG A 84 -11.38 -5.34 -13.00
CA ARG A 84 -11.77 -6.33 -13.99
C ARG A 84 -10.96 -7.62 -13.83
N VAL A 85 -9.63 -7.52 -13.68
CA VAL A 85 -8.77 -8.69 -13.42
C VAL A 85 -9.17 -9.40 -12.11
N LEU A 86 -9.37 -8.65 -11.02
CA LEU A 86 -9.73 -9.22 -9.72
C LEU A 86 -11.07 -10.00 -9.77
N THR A 87 -12.05 -9.47 -10.50
CA THR A 87 -13.38 -10.09 -10.58
C THR A 87 -13.46 -11.19 -11.64
N GLU A 88 -12.93 -10.96 -12.85
CA GLU A 88 -13.04 -11.89 -13.98
C GLU A 88 -12.02 -13.04 -13.93
N CYS A 89 -10.76 -12.76 -13.58
CA CYS A 89 -9.71 -13.78 -13.57
C CYS A 89 -9.58 -14.50 -12.23
N TYR A 90 -9.85 -13.83 -11.11
CA TYR A 90 -9.72 -14.41 -9.76
C TYR A 90 -11.05 -14.64 -9.04
N GLY A 91 -12.17 -14.12 -9.54
CA GLY A 91 -13.49 -14.34 -8.92
C GLY A 91 -13.60 -13.75 -7.51
N LEU A 92 -12.92 -12.62 -7.27
CA LEU A 92 -12.88 -11.93 -5.98
C LEU A 92 -14.07 -10.98 -5.81
N ASP A 93 -14.48 -10.80 -4.55
CA ASP A 93 -15.56 -9.91 -4.16
C ASP A 93 -14.99 -8.54 -3.79
N LEU A 94 -15.37 -7.49 -4.51
CA LEU A 94 -14.86 -6.15 -4.27
C LEU A 94 -15.67 -5.42 -3.21
N VAL A 95 -14.98 -4.84 -2.23
CA VAL A 95 -15.57 -3.93 -1.24
C VAL A 95 -15.11 -2.51 -1.53
N GLU A 96 -15.96 -1.73 -2.18
CA GLU A 96 -15.62 -0.39 -2.65
C GLU A 96 -15.84 0.68 -1.58
N LEU A 97 -14.77 1.37 -1.20
CA LEU A 97 -14.77 2.45 -0.22
C LEU A 97 -14.39 3.77 -0.91
N ASN A 98 -15.22 4.19 -1.85
CA ASN A 98 -14.96 5.30 -2.77
C ASN A 98 -15.37 6.69 -2.25
N ASP A 99 -15.79 6.80 -0.99
CA ASP A 99 -16.15 8.06 -0.36
C ASP A 99 -15.96 8.02 1.16
N LYS A 100 -15.76 9.19 1.78
CA LYS A 100 -15.51 9.26 3.23
C LYS A 100 -16.64 8.70 4.10
N ARG A 101 -17.89 8.71 3.62
CA ARG A 101 -19.04 8.19 4.38
C ARG A 101 -19.12 6.67 4.30
N SER A 102 -18.78 6.04 3.17
CA SER A 102 -18.62 4.57 3.11
C SER A 102 -17.46 4.11 3.99
N ILE A 103 -16.33 4.83 3.98
CA ILE A 103 -15.18 4.54 4.85
C ILE A 103 -15.57 4.64 6.33
N GLN A 104 -16.19 5.75 6.76
CA GLN A 104 -16.61 5.90 8.15
C GLN A 104 -17.56 4.79 8.59
N ARG A 105 -18.54 4.42 7.74
CA ARG A 105 -19.44 3.30 8.04
C ARG A 105 -18.69 1.98 8.18
N ALA A 106 -17.66 1.74 7.38
CA ALA A 106 -16.84 0.54 7.47
C ALA A 106 -16.08 0.47 8.81
N ILE A 107 -15.58 1.60 9.30
CA ILE A 107 -14.97 1.73 10.63
C ILE A 107 -16.01 1.44 11.72
N ASP A 108 -17.17 2.10 11.66
CA ASP A 108 -18.23 2.01 12.68
C ASP A 108 -18.74 0.57 12.89
N VAL A 109 -18.72 -0.26 11.84
CA VAL A 109 -19.19 -1.66 11.89
C VAL A 109 -18.06 -2.68 12.01
N ASN A 110 -16.81 -2.23 12.18
CA ASN A 110 -15.61 -3.08 12.14
C ASN A 110 -15.60 -4.04 10.95
N LEU A 111 -15.79 -3.50 9.75
CA LEU A 111 -16.01 -4.25 8.51
C LEU A 111 -14.98 -5.37 8.32
N VAL A 112 -13.69 -5.10 8.58
CA VAL A 112 -12.59 -6.04 8.31
C VAL A 112 -12.69 -7.34 9.10
N SER A 113 -13.32 -7.33 10.27
CA SER A 113 -13.53 -8.54 11.07
C SER A 113 -14.48 -9.56 10.43
N GLY A 114 -15.34 -9.12 9.50
CA GLY A 114 -16.27 -9.96 8.77
C GLY A 114 -15.79 -10.37 7.38
N LEU A 115 -14.64 -9.85 6.92
CA LEU A 115 -14.13 -10.13 5.58
C LEU A 115 -13.40 -11.48 5.54
N THR A 116 -13.48 -12.11 4.38
CA THR A 116 -12.77 -13.36 4.08
C THR A 116 -11.68 -13.12 3.04
N ARG A 117 -10.84 -14.12 2.77
CA ARG A 117 -9.79 -14.07 1.73
C ARG A 117 -10.27 -13.78 0.31
N ARG A 118 -11.57 -13.96 0.04
CA ARG A 118 -12.18 -13.63 -1.26
C ARG A 118 -12.45 -12.15 -1.43
N HIS A 119 -12.46 -11.38 -0.34
CA HIS A 119 -12.77 -9.96 -0.38
C HIS A 119 -11.51 -9.13 -0.63
N VAL A 120 -11.65 -8.09 -1.45
CA VAL A 120 -10.61 -7.07 -1.65
C VAL A 120 -11.21 -5.71 -1.42
N ILE A 121 -10.66 -4.95 -0.47
CA ILE A 121 -11.04 -3.54 -0.31
C ILE A 121 -10.42 -2.75 -1.47
N THR A 122 -11.21 -1.88 -2.09
CA THR A 122 -10.74 -0.98 -3.14
C THR A 122 -11.08 0.46 -2.76
N SER A 123 -10.10 1.37 -2.89
CA SER A 123 -10.33 2.78 -2.63
C SER A 123 -9.22 3.67 -3.20
N PRO A 124 -9.54 4.92 -3.58
CA PRO A 124 -8.52 5.92 -3.82
C PRO A 124 -7.99 6.56 -2.50
N PHE A 125 -8.74 6.51 -1.40
CA PHE A 125 -8.45 7.19 -0.13
C PHE A 125 -7.52 6.39 0.79
N ILE A 126 -6.24 6.29 0.43
CA ILE A 126 -5.25 5.48 1.16
C ILE A 126 -5.20 5.76 2.67
N ARG A 127 -5.29 7.03 3.10
CA ARG A 127 -5.17 7.41 4.50
C ARG A 127 -6.41 7.03 5.29
N GLU A 128 -7.58 7.46 4.82
CA GLU A 128 -8.84 7.19 5.47
C GLU A 128 -9.15 5.68 5.52
N VAL A 129 -8.80 4.93 4.47
CA VAL A 129 -8.99 3.47 4.46
C VAL A 129 -7.99 2.75 5.35
N ALA A 130 -6.80 3.30 5.60
CA ALA A 130 -5.87 2.70 6.55
C ALA A 130 -6.48 2.57 7.97
N GLU A 131 -7.40 3.47 8.34
CA GLU A 131 -8.12 3.43 9.63
C GLU A 131 -9.20 2.35 9.71
N VAL A 132 -9.57 1.73 8.58
CA VAL A 132 -10.53 0.61 8.53
C VAL A 132 -9.88 -0.69 9.03
N PHE A 133 -8.56 -0.80 8.95
CA PHE A 133 -7.81 -1.98 9.40
C PHE A 133 -7.57 -1.95 10.91
N THR A 134 -7.25 -3.12 11.46
CA THR A 134 -7.00 -3.29 12.89
C THR A 134 -5.68 -4.04 13.10
N VAL A 135 -5.24 -4.13 14.34
CA VAL A 135 -4.07 -4.95 14.70
C VAL A 135 -4.30 -6.45 14.50
N ASP A 136 -5.56 -6.89 14.41
CA ASP A 136 -5.93 -8.29 14.14
C ASP A 136 -6.16 -8.56 12.65
N ASN A 137 -6.38 -7.50 11.86
CA ASN A 137 -6.68 -7.55 10.43
C ASN A 137 -5.88 -6.45 9.70
N PHE A 138 -4.58 -6.67 9.48
CA PHE A 138 -3.77 -5.68 8.77
C PHE A 138 -4.18 -5.57 7.31
N GLY A 139 -4.05 -4.37 6.74
CA GLY A 139 -4.22 -4.18 5.30
C GLY A 139 -2.98 -4.62 4.52
N ARG A 140 -3.15 -5.50 3.53
CA ARG A 140 -2.10 -5.83 2.56
C ARG A 140 -2.29 -4.98 1.32
N MET A 141 -1.60 -3.84 1.30
CA MET A 141 -1.78 -2.85 0.24
C MET A 141 -0.99 -3.23 -1.01
N PHE A 142 -1.61 -3.01 -2.17
CA PHE A 142 -0.94 -3.00 -3.46
C PHE A 142 -1.48 -1.86 -4.33
N ALA A 143 -0.67 -1.42 -5.30
CA ALA A 143 -1.03 -0.34 -6.21
C ALA A 143 -0.26 -0.45 -7.53
N VAL A 144 -0.84 0.10 -8.60
CA VAL A 144 -0.17 0.26 -9.90
C VAL A 144 0.48 1.65 -9.95
N TRP A 145 1.75 1.66 -10.34
CA TRP A 145 2.56 2.86 -10.43
C TRP A 145 2.75 3.26 -11.88
N ARG A 146 2.43 4.54 -12.14
CA ARG A 146 2.53 5.17 -13.46
C ARG A 146 3.53 6.30 -13.42
N HIS A 147 4.10 6.60 -14.57
CA HIS A 147 4.88 7.81 -14.73
C HIS A 147 4.02 9.06 -14.44
N PRO A 148 4.51 10.09 -13.71
CA PRO A 148 3.72 11.28 -13.35
C PRO A 148 3.13 12.08 -14.52
N LEU A 149 3.63 11.88 -15.73
CA LEU A 149 3.04 12.47 -16.95
C LEU A 149 1.67 11.87 -17.28
N ASP A 150 1.46 10.62 -16.90
CA ASP A 150 0.30 9.81 -17.25
C ASP A 150 -0.73 9.75 -16.11
N TYR A 151 -0.59 10.61 -15.11
CA TYR A 151 -1.53 10.67 -13.99
C TYR A 151 -2.92 11.09 -14.44
N ASP A 152 -3.88 10.17 -14.30
CA ASP A 152 -5.32 10.39 -14.46
C ASP A 152 -6.02 10.27 -13.08
N ILE A 153 -5.61 11.17 -12.18
CA ILE A 153 -6.02 11.20 -10.77
C ILE A 153 -7.55 11.02 -10.62
N HIS A 154 -7.94 10.08 -9.77
CA HIS A 154 -9.32 9.73 -9.53
C HIS A 154 -10.12 10.96 -9.04
N PRO A 155 -11.30 11.25 -9.62
CA PRO A 155 -12.02 12.51 -9.39
C PRO A 155 -12.56 12.69 -7.96
N SER A 156 -12.66 11.62 -7.16
CA SER A 156 -13.04 11.73 -5.75
C SER A 156 -11.91 12.18 -4.83
N LEU A 157 -10.66 12.13 -5.30
CA LEU A 157 -9.51 12.53 -4.50
C LEU A 157 -9.47 14.04 -4.27
N PRO A 158 -8.86 14.50 -3.16
CA PRO A 158 -8.74 15.91 -2.89
C PRO A 158 -7.97 16.62 -4.00
N THR A 159 -8.45 17.81 -4.36
CA THR A 159 -7.66 18.76 -5.12
C THR A 159 -6.79 19.56 -4.16
N PHE A 160 -5.53 19.77 -4.55
CA PHE A 160 -4.59 20.58 -3.78
C PHE A 160 -4.48 21.96 -4.41
N SER A 161 -4.19 22.98 -3.59
CA SER A 161 -3.93 24.33 -4.10
C SER A 161 -2.75 24.37 -5.08
N ARG A 162 -1.82 23.41 -4.92
CA ARG A 162 -0.65 23.22 -5.76
C ARG A 162 -0.75 21.89 -6.52
N PRO A 163 -0.78 21.92 -7.86
CA PRO A 163 -0.87 20.70 -8.67
C PRO A 163 0.46 19.94 -8.76
N ASP A 164 1.56 20.52 -8.28
CA ASP A 164 2.89 19.91 -8.32
C ASP A 164 3.05 18.79 -7.28
N ASN A 165 3.73 17.71 -7.66
CA ASN A 165 4.10 16.59 -6.79
C ASN A 165 2.89 15.99 -6.04
N TRP A 166 1.78 15.83 -6.75
CA TRP A 166 0.49 15.43 -6.21
C TRP A 166 0.56 14.17 -5.34
N LEU A 167 1.26 13.12 -5.81
CA LEU A 167 1.30 11.85 -5.09
C LEU A 167 2.15 11.94 -3.81
N THR A 168 3.26 12.69 -3.88
CA THR A 168 4.09 12.99 -2.71
C THR A 168 3.28 13.76 -1.66
N ARG A 169 2.46 14.74 -2.07
CA ARG A 169 1.56 15.49 -1.16
C ARG A 169 0.55 14.57 -0.49
N LEU A 170 -0.11 13.71 -1.27
CA LEU A 170 -1.10 12.77 -0.76
C LEU A 170 -0.49 11.84 0.29
N LEU A 171 0.65 11.21 -0.01
CA LEU A 171 1.28 10.22 0.86
C LEU A 171 1.92 10.84 2.12
N SER A 172 2.45 12.07 2.00
CA SER A 172 3.03 12.78 3.14
C SER A 172 2.00 13.52 4.00
N ASN A 173 0.75 13.63 3.53
CA ASN A 173 -0.31 14.48 4.12
C ASN A 173 0.03 15.96 4.15
N ASP A 174 0.90 16.43 3.26
CA ASP A 174 1.22 17.85 3.13
C ASP A 174 0.59 18.44 1.86
N HIS A 175 -0.69 18.80 1.97
CA HIS A 175 -1.51 19.22 0.84
C HIS A 175 -1.13 20.61 0.31
N ASP A 176 -0.82 21.55 1.18
CA ASP A 176 -0.61 22.97 0.82
C ASP A 176 0.79 23.48 1.18
N GLY A 177 1.55 22.74 1.99
CA GLY A 177 2.86 23.13 2.44
C GLY A 177 3.93 23.06 1.36
N ARG A 178 5.11 23.55 1.73
CA ARG A 178 6.30 23.41 0.92
C ARG A 178 6.88 22.03 1.18
N LEU A 179 6.82 21.18 0.16
CA LEU A 179 7.48 19.88 0.20
C LEU A 179 9.00 20.05 0.29
N ASP A 180 9.61 19.27 1.18
CA ASP A 180 11.05 19.09 1.24
C ASP A 180 11.41 17.58 1.25
N PHE A 181 12.67 17.28 1.58
CA PHE A 181 13.16 15.90 1.61
C PHE A 181 12.48 15.03 2.68
N LYS A 182 11.93 15.64 3.72
CA LYS A 182 11.15 14.97 4.75
C LYS A 182 9.88 14.38 4.18
N GLU A 183 9.05 15.19 3.51
CA GLU A 183 7.79 14.72 2.92
C GLU A 183 8.02 13.66 1.85
N LEU A 184 9.05 13.86 1.02
CA LEU A 184 9.50 12.83 0.08
C LEU A 184 9.94 11.56 0.81
N GLY A 185 10.67 11.68 1.92
CA GLY A 185 11.09 10.54 2.75
C GLY A 185 9.90 9.74 3.29
N VAL A 186 8.84 10.41 3.74
CA VAL A 186 7.59 9.77 4.18
C VAL A 186 6.96 9.00 3.03
N ALA A 187 6.75 9.66 1.89
CA ALA A 187 6.14 9.04 0.72
C ALA A 187 6.94 7.79 0.29
N LYS A 188 8.27 7.92 0.19
CA LYS A 188 9.16 6.81 -0.15
C LYS A 188 9.06 5.63 0.80
N HIS A 189 8.94 5.86 2.11
CA HIS A 189 8.74 4.78 3.08
C HIS A 189 7.41 4.07 2.90
N VAL A 190 6.31 4.81 2.72
CA VAL A 190 4.99 4.20 2.47
C VAL A 190 5.06 3.27 1.26
N VAL A 191 5.60 3.74 0.13
CA VAL A 191 5.72 2.92 -1.08
C VAL A 191 6.57 1.67 -0.85
N ARG A 192 7.78 1.84 -0.31
CA ARG A 192 8.74 0.75 -0.21
C ARG A 192 8.31 -0.33 0.78
N GLU A 193 7.75 0.07 1.92
CA GLU A 193 7.54 -0.82 3.05
C GLU A 193 6.10 -1.32 3.13
N THR A 194 5.10 -0.59 2.64
CA THR A 194 3.69 -0.98 2.83
C THR A 194 2.98 -1.44 1.56
N CYS A 195 3.57 -1.22 0.39
CA CYS A 195 2.91 -1.46 -0.90
C CYS A 195 3.59 -2.59 -1.66
N VAL A 196 2.82 -3.60 -2.09
CA VAL A 196 3.25 -4.46 -3.20
C VAL A 196 3.08 -3.65 -4.48
N VAL A 197 4.18 -3.41 -5.18
CA VAL A 197 4.21 -2.48 -6.31
C VAL A 197 3.96 -3.25 -7.60
N ALA A 198 3.01 -2.75 -8.40
CA ALA A 198 2.89 -3.05 -9.83
C ALA A 198 3.35 -1.84 -10.65
N THR A 199 3.82 -2.09 -11.88
CA THR A 199 4.19 -1.03 -12.83
C THR A 199 3.45 -1.24 -14.15
N VAL A 200 3.10 -0.16 -14.84
CA VAL A 200 2.34 -0.22 -16.10
C VAL A 200 3.08 -1.02 -17.17
N ASP A 201 4.39 -0.81 -17.31
CA ASP A 201 5.25 -1.47 -18.30
C ASP A 201 5.41 -2.99 -18.09
N LYS A 202 5.01 -3.50 -16.92
CA LYS A 202 5.04 -4.92 -16.52
C LYS A 202 3.73 -5.34 -15.88
N LEU A 203 2.59 -4.79 -16.33
CA LEU A 203 1.34 -4.89 -15.59
C LEU A 203 0.84 -6.33 -15.39
N ALA A 204 0.80 -7.15 -16.46
CA ALA A 204 0.38 -8.55 -16.36
C ALA A 204 1.24 -9.35 -15.35
N ALA A 205 2.56 -9.33 -15.55
CA ALA A 205 3.52 -9.98 -14.64
C ALA A 205 3.42 -9.45 -13.19
N SER A 206 3.12 -8.16 -13.02
CA SER A 206 2.91 -7.57 -11.71
C SER A 206 1.67 -8.12 -11.02
N LEU A 207 0.56 -8.28 -11.76
CA LEU A 207 -0.70 -8.77 -11.23
C LEU A 207 -0.62 -10.25 -10.83
N VAL A 208 0.06 -11.08 -11.62
CA VAL A 208 0.37 -12.48 -11.25
C VAL A 208 1.12 -12.53 -9.92
N ARG A 209 2.20 -11.74 -9.78
CA ARG A 209 2.98 -11.70 -8.54
C ARG A 209 2.18 -11.17 -7.35
N ILE A 210 1.32 -10.17 -7.56
CA ILE A 210 0.42 -9.68 -6.51
C ILE A 210 -0.51 -10.81 -6.08
N ALA A 211 -1.10 -11.56 -7.01
CA ALA A 211 -1.96 -12.69 -6.70
C ALA A 211 -1.23 -13.77 -5.87
N ASP A 212 0.01 -14.12 -6.22
CA ASP A 212 0.84 -15.04 -5.46
C ASP A 212 1.10 -14.55 -4.02
N TYR A 213 1.44 -13.27 -3.86
CA TYR A 213 1.65 -12.64 -2.56
C TYR A 213 0.34 -12.59 -1.74
N MET A 214 -0.80 -12.38 -2.40
CA MET A 214 -2.09 -12.31 -1.73
C MET A 214 -2.67 -13.70 -1.43
N GLY A 215 -2.19 -14.74 -2.12
CA GLY A 215 -2.70 -16.11 -2.07
C GLY A 215 -4.01 -16.28 -2.81
N TRP A 216 -4.21 -15.57 -3.93
CA TRP A 216 -5.38 -15.71 -4.77
C TRP A 216 -5.22 -16.87 -5.74
N GLU A 217 -6.31 -17.56 -6.01
CA GLU A 217 -6.39 -18.62 -7.01
C GLU A 217 -7.24 -18.14 -8.17
N TYR A 218 -6.92 -18.60 -9.38
CA TYR A 218 -7.71 -18.30 -10.56
C TYR A 218 -9.15 -18.81 -10.39
N ALA A 219 -10.09 -18.04 -10.92
CA ALA A 219 -11.47 -18.48 -11.08
C ALA A 219 -11.53 -19.74 -11.96
N ARG A 220 -12.60 -20.51 -11.83
CA ARG A 220 -12.76 -21.78 -12.55
C ARG A 220 -12.62 -21.59 -14.07
N GLY A 221 -11.62 -22.25 -14.66
CA GLY A 221 -11.36 -22.20 -16.10
C GLY A 221 -10.64 -20.93 -16.55
N LYS A 222 -10.03 -20.19 -15.61
CA LYS A 222 -9.15 -19.06 -15.87
C LYS A 222 -7.72 -19.42 -15.50
N ASP A 223 -6.78 -18.71 -16.09
CA ASP A 223 -5.34 -18.80 -15.88
C ASP A 223 -4.68 -17.44 -16.19
N GLU A 224 -3.36 -17.44 -16.38
CA GLU A 224 -2.59 -16.23 -16.65
C GLU A 224 -2.98 -15.53 -17.97
N GLU A 225 -3.45 -16.28 -18.98
CA GLU A 225 -3.89 -15.73 -20.28
C GLU A 225 -5.07 -14.77 -20.10
N CYS A 226 -5.94 -15.02 -19.11
CA CYS A 226 -7.02 -14.10 -18.76
C CYS A 226 -6.52 -12.69 -18.41
N ILE A 227 -5.38 -12.59 -17.75
CA ILE A 227 -4.81 -11.29 -17.35
C ILE A 227 -4.21 -10.60 -18.57
N GLU A 228 -3.45 -11.34 -19.38
CA GLU A 228 -2.83 -10.83 -20.60
C GLU A 228 -3.89 -10.29 -21.56
N GLU A 229 -4.98 -11.03 -21.80
CA GLU A 229 -6.12 -10.59 -22.63
C GLU A 229 -6.71 -9.26 -22.15
N ILE A 230 -6.93 -9.09 -20.83
CA ILE A 230 -7.50 -7.84 -20.28
C ILE A 230 -6.50 -6.69 -20.39
N VAL A 231 -5.22 -6.94 -20.11
CA VAL A 231 -4.16 -5.91 -20.19
C VAL A 231 -3.99 -5.43 -21.64
N ASP A 232 -3.98 -6.36 -22.59
CA ASP A 232 -3.86 -6.06 -24.03
C ASP A 232 -5.09 -5.31 -24.55
N GLU A 233 -6.31 -5.72 -24.16
CA GLU A 233 -7.55 -5.04 -24.56
C GLU A 233 -7.58 -3.57 -24.10
N MET A 234 -7.05 -3.29 -22.92
CA MET A 234 -7.02 -1.95 -22.34
C MET A 234 -5.99 -1.03 -23.00
N ASN A 235 -5.02 -1.58 -23.75
CA ASN A 235 -3.96 -0.88 -24.48
C ASN A 235 -3.35 0.30 -23.70
N ILE A 236 -2.94 0.03 -22.46
CA ILE A 236 -2.36 1.05 -21.60
C ILE A 236 -0.89 1.24 -21.95
N GLU A 237 -0.57 2.39 -22.53
CA GLU A 237 0.79 2.79 -22.86
C GLU A 237 1.25 3.93 -21.94
N GLU A 238 2.51 3.90 -21.50
CA GLU A 238 3.15 5.03 -20.82
C GLU A 238 3.63 6.06 -21.85
N THR A 239 3.42 7.34 -21.58
CA THR A 239 3.88 8.41 -22.47
C THR A 239 5.39 8.51 -22.44
N TYR A 240 6.01 8.28 -23.60
CA TYR A 240 7.44 8.56 -23.79
C TYR A 240 7.66 10.04 -24.11
N ILE A 241 8.55 10.69 -23.37
CA ILE A 241 9.01 12.06 -23.64
C ILE A 241 10.53 12.09 -23.72
N ASP A 242 11.08 12.90 -24.62
CA ASP A 242 12.52 13.15 -24.67
C ASP A 242 12.96 13.92 -23.41
N HIS A 243 13.82 13.29 -22.61
CA HIS A 243 14.36 13.85 -21.38
C HIS A 243 15.26 15.08 -21.60
N GLU A 244 15.71 15.34 -22.83
CA GLU A 244 16.46 16.55 -23.16
C GLU A 244 15.57 17.72 -23.58
N SER A 245 14.26 17.47 -23.78
CA SER A 245 13.31 18.50 -24.19
C SER A 245 13.07 19.55 -23.09
N GLU A 246 12.82 20.80 -23.51
CA GLU A 246 12.48 21.88 -22.57
C GLU A 246 11.15 21.63 -21.85
N GLN A 247 10.22 20.94 -22.51
CA GLN A 247 8.95 20.53 -21.92
C GLN A 247 9.17 19.55 -20.76
N TRP A 248 10.04 18.55 -20.95
CA TRP A 248 10.40 17.62 -19.87
C TRP A 248 11.11 18.32 -18.72
N LYS A 249 12.09 19.18 -19.00
CA LYS A 249 12.84 19.90 -17.97
C LYS A 249 11.90 20.73 -17.08
N GLU A 250 10.93 21.41 -17.67
CA GLU A 250 9.94 22.17 -16.92
C GLU A 250 9.00 21.27 -16.13
N PHE A 251 8.49 20.19 -16.74
CA PHE A 251 7.66 19.21 -16.05
C PHE A 251 8.40 18.60 -14.84
N TYR A 252 9.63 18.11 -15.05
CA TYR A 252 10.47 17.53 -14.01
C TYR A 252 10.80 18.56 -12.91
N ARG A 253 11.00 19.82 -13.27
CA ARG A 253 11.22 20.89 -12.27
C ARG A 253 10.02 21.06 -11.35
N LEU A 254 8.81 20.98 -11.89
CA LEU A 254 7.56 21.07 -11.12
C LEU A 254 7.31 19.79 -10.32
N ASN A 255 7.46 18.61 -10.94
CA ASN A 255 7.09 17.30 -10.38
C ASN A 255 8.28 16.44 -9.94
N LYS A 256 9.38 17.09 -9.52
CA LYS A 256 10.64 16.42 -9.18
C LYS A 256 10.46 15.28 -8.17
N PHE A 257 9.63 15.47 -7.16
CA PHE A 257 9.44 14.49 -6.10
C PHE A 257 8.58 13.32 -6.54
N ASP A 258 7.53 13.56 -7.34
CA ASP A 258 6.75 12.47 -7.92
C ASP A 258 7.57 11.66 -8.92
N CYS A 259 8.41 12.30 -9.73
CA CYS A 259 9.36 11.57 -10.59
C CYS A 259 10.32 10.70 -9.76
N GLN A 260 10.88 11.23 -8.66
CA GLN A 260 11.72 10.43 -7.77
C GLN A 260 10.97 9.31 -7.05
N LEU A 261 9.69 9.51 -6.76
CA LEU A 261 8.83 8.50 -6.15
C LEU A 261 8.49 7.39 -7.15
N TYR A 262 8.24 7.73 -8.42
CA TYR A 262 8.07 6.77 -9.51
C TYR A 262 9.32 5.89 -9.71
N GLU A 263 10.51 6.50 -9.77
CA GLU A 263 11.78 5.76 -9.86
C GLU A 263 11.99 4.82 -8.66
N LEU A 264 11.55 5.24 -7.47
CA LEU A 264 11.55 4.36 -6.30
C LEU A 264 10.55 3.22 -6.48
N GLY A 265 9.32 3.48 -6.95
CA GLY A 265 8.32 2.45 -7.24
C GLY A 265 8.87 1.39 -8.20
N GLN A 266 9.47 1.82 -9.31
CA GLN A 266 10.17 0.97 -10.27
C GLN A 266 11.27 0.13 -9.60
N SER A 267 12.07 0.73 -8.72
CA SER A 267 13.11 0.03 -7.98
C SER A 267 12.55 -0.95 -6.95
N ALA A 268 11.47 -0.59 -6.27
CA ALA A 268 10.76 -1.43 -5.29
C ALA A 268 10.14 -2.64 -5.98
N TRP A 269 9.53 -2.46 -7.15
CA TRP A 269 9.01 -3.56 -7.98
C TRP A 269 10.10 -4.61 -8.29
N ARG A 270 11.31 -4.16 -8.66
CA ARG A 270 12.45 -5.06 -8.94
C ARG A 270 12.93 -5.77 -7.68
N ALA A 271 13.04 -5.04 -6.56
CA ALA A 271 13.46 -5.63 -5.28
C ALA A 271 12.45 -6.69 -4.79
N GLN A 272 11.16 -6.40 -4.94
CA GLN A 272 10.07 -7.29 -4.52
C GLN A 272 10.02 -8.61 -5.30
N ILE A 273 10.64 -8.71 -6.48
CA ILE A 273 10.83 -10.02 -7.15
C ILE A 273 11.56 -11.01 -6.24
N GLN A 274 12.49 -10.51 -5.42
CA GLN A 274 13.31 -11.35 -4.54
C GLN A 274 12.77 -11.40 -3.12
N THR A 275 12.11 -10.32 -2.66
CA THR A 275 11.72 -10.18 -1.25
C THR A 275 10.26 -10.48 -0.98
N ALA A 276 9.35 -10.32 -1.95
CA ALA A 276 7.94 -10.63 -1.75
C ALA A 276 7.74 -12.15 -1.81
N ILE A 277 7.49 -12.76 -0.66
CA ILE A 277 7.30 -14.21 -0.54
C ILE A 277 5.82 -14.53 -0.82
N PRO A 278 5.48 -15.49 -1.70
CA PRO A 278 4.10 -15.95 -1.89
C PRO A 278 3.42 -16.37 -0.58
N LEU A 279 2.14 -16.07 -0.40
CA LEU A 279 1.43 -16.33 0.87
C LEU A 279 1.54 -17.80 1.30
N LYS A 280 1.41 -18.72 0.34
CA LYS A 280 1.51 -20.17 0.59
C LYS A 280 2.83 -20.55 1.27
N LEU A 281 3.95 -19.96 0.81
CA LEU A 281 5.27 -20.21 1.41
C LEU A 281 5.40 -19.54 2.78
N GLN A 282 4.81 -18.37 2.99
CA GLN A 282 4.79 -17.73 4.30
C GLN A 282 4.04 -18.57 5.33
N LEU A 283 2.87 -19.10 4.98
CA LEU A 283 2.07 -19.96 5.85
C LEU A 283 2.80 -21.27 6.17
N GLN A 284 3.45 -21.89 5.19
CA GLN A 284 4.28 -23.10 5.41
C GLN A 284 5.43 -22.87 6.38
N ARG A 285 6.07 -21.69 6.35
CA ARG A 285 7.15 -21.33 7.28
C ARG A 285 6.67 -21.02 8.69
N ALA A 286 5.39 -20.66 8.84
CA ALA A 286 4.79 -20.34 10.13
C ALA A 286 4.29 -21.58 10.89
N GLU A 287 4.08 -22.70 10.21
CA GLU A 287 3.78 -23.97 10.86
C GLU A 287 5.00 -24.39 11.70
N PRO A 288 4.84 -24.60 13.03
CA PRO A 288 5.93 -25.12 13.83
C PRO A 288 6.39 -26.43 13.21
N GLU A 289 7.69 -26.59 13.03
CA GLU A 289 8.27 -27.89 12.67
C GLU A 289 7.64 -28.89 13.64
N LYS A 290 6.84 -29.81 13.11
CA LYS A 290 6.41 -30.95 13.91
C LYS A 290 7.72 -31.63 14.25
N GLU A 291 8.19 -31.43 15.48
CA GLU A 291 9.27 -32.22 16.02
C GLU A 291 8.80 -33.65 15.76
N ASP A 292 9.47 -34.32 14.82
CA ASP A 292 9.24 -35.72 14.57
C ASP A 292 9.46 -36.36 15.94
N GLU A 293 8.37 -36.70 16.63
CA GLU A 293 8.37 -37.52 17.83
C GLU A 293 8.92 -38.86 17.35
N GLU A 294 10.26 -38.93 17.24
CA GLU A 294 10.99 -40.15 16.98
C GLU A 294 10.55 -41.10 18.08
N GLU A 295 9.85 -42.14 17.63
CA GLU A 295 9.41 -43.27 18.41
C GLU A 295 10.60 -43.82 19.21
N GLU A 296 10.74 -43.41 20.47
CA GLU A 296 11.49 -44.17 21.46
C GLU A 296 10.70 -45.46 21.75
N GLU A 297 10.83 -46.45 20.85
CA GLU A 297 10.55 -47.87 21.13
C GLU A 297 11.73 -48.58 21.81
#